data_AF-A0AAE4UD66-F1
#
_entry.id   AF-A0AAE4UD66-F1
#
_cell.length_a   1.000
_cell.length_b   1.000
_cell.length_c   1.000
_cell.angle_alpha   90.00
_cell.angle_beta   90.00
_cell.angle_gamma   90.00
#
_symmetry.space_group_name_H-M   'P 1'
#
loop_
_entity.id
_entity.type
_entity.pdbx_description
1 polymer ?
#
loop_
_entity_poly.entity_id
_entity_poly.type
_entity_poly.pdbx_seq_one_letter_code
_entity_poly.pdbx_strand_id
1 'polypeptide(L)'
;MATRKRAVATDFKPSAGERLRAELSKSDDPFSVTLLIEDAAQTADFLERLRPVLNGDRDAWLAVKIGAKTVEVVVTNPLNQYRQLSEHLRKLLVTIHGQRASIPGDPDDGDDPTAV
;
A
#
# COMPACT_ATOMS: atom_id res chain seq x y z
N MET A 1 33.16 -30.88 6.86
CA MET A 1 32.28 -30.13 5.94
C MET A 1 30.86 -30.16 6.49
N ALA A 2 30.35 -29.05 7.01
CA ALA A 2 28.97 -28.94 7.45
C ALA A 2 28.47 -27.53 7.14
N THR A 3 27.81 -27.38 5.99
CA THR A 3 27.21 -26.11 5.57
C THR A 3 25.91 -25.92 6.36
N ARG A 4 25.94 -25.10 7.42
CA ARG A 4 24.71 -24.69 8.11
C ARG A 4 23.86 -23.85 7.15
N LYS A 5 22.74 -24.41 6.71
CA LYS A 5 21.65 -23.69 6.05
C LYS A 5 21.12 -22.66 7.06
N ARG A 6 21.49 -21.38 6.90
CA ARG A 6 20.87 -20.28 7.65
C ARG A 6 19.40 -20.25 7.26
N ALA A 7 18.52 -20.69 8.17
CA ALA A 7 17.12 -20.34 8.10
C ALA A 7 17.02 -18.84 8.40
N VAL A 8 16.72 -18.04 7.39
CA VAL A 8 16.31 -16.65 7.59
C VAL A 8 14.93 -16.75 8.22
N ALA A 9 14.85 -16.54 9.54
CA ALA A 9 13.59 -16.24 10.18
C ALA A 9 13.12 -14.89 9.60
N THR A 10 12.22 -14.95 8.63
CA THR A 10 11.49 -13.76 8.19
C THR A 10 10.56 -13.38 9.33
N ASP A 11 11.00 -12.42 10.12
CA ASP A 11 10.13 -11.64 10.99
C ASP A 11 8.99 -11.12 10.09
N PHE A 12 7.78 -11.67 10.25
CA PHE A 12 6.65 -11.40 9.36
C PHE A 12 6.07 -10.04 9.73
N LYS A 13 6.84 -8.98 9.46
CA LYS A 13 6.37 -7.62 9.64
C LYS A 13 5.27 -7.39 8.58
N PRO A 14 4.05 -7.03 9.00
CA PRO A 14 2.96 -6.79 8.05
C PRO A 14 3.40 -5.74 7.04
N SER A 15 3.06 -5.92 5.77
CA SER A 15 3.47 -4.99 4.71
C SER A 15 2.85 -3.60 4.92
N ALA A 16 3.39 -2.57 4.28
CA ALA A 16 2.81 -1.23 4.33
C ALA A 16 1.36 -1.23 3.83
N GLY A 17 1.04 -2.03 2.80
CA GLY A 17 -0.29 -2.24 2.27
C GLY A 17 -1.23 -2.93 3.26
N GLU A 18 -0.79 -4.00 3.93
CA GLU A 18 -1.58 -4.68 4.95
C GLU A 18 -1.92 -3.76 6.13
N ARG A 19 -0.94 -2.95 6.57
CA ARG A 19 -1.16 -1.93 7.61
C ARG A 19 -2.16 -0.87 7.17
N LEU A 20 -2.01 -0.36 5.94
CA LEU A 20 -2.90 0.66 5.40
C LEU A 20 -4.33 0.13 5.22
N ARG A 21 -4.48 -1.11 4.74
CA ARG A 21 -5.78 -1.77 4.62
C ARG A 21 -6.45 -1.93 5.98
N ALA A 22 -5.73 -2.43 6.98
CA ALA A 22 -6.28 -2.62 8.33
C ALA A 22 -6.71 -1.29 8.97
N GLU A 23 -5.98 -0.20 8.70
CA GLU A 23 -6.32 1.14 9.20
C GLU A 23 -7.53 1.74 8.48
N LEU A 24 -7.63 1.55 7.16
CA LEU A 24 -8.67 2.19 6.36
C LEU A 24 -9.97 1.38 6.32
N SER A 25 -9.94 0.06 6.33
CA SER A 25 -11.14 -0.77 6.14
C SER A 25 -12.16 -0.62 7.28
N LYS A 26 -13.43 -0.42 6.92
CA LYS A 26 -14.59 -0.45 7.81
C LYS A 26 -15.56 -1.55 7.36
N SER A 27 -16.31 -2.12 8.30
CA SER A 27 -17.26 -3.21 8.03
C SER A 27 -18.45 -2.80 7.15
N ASP A 28 -18.74 -1.51 7.07
CA ASP A 28 -19.85 -0.92 6.33
C ASP A 28 -19.41 -0.18 5.05
N ASP A 29 -18.15 -0.40 4.61
CA ASP A 29 -17.69 0.23 3.38
C ASP A 29 -18.39 -0.39 2.14
N PRO A 30 -18.92 0.43 1.23
CA PRO A 30 -19.39 -0.06 -0.06
C PRO A 30 -18.27 -0.75 -0.83
N PHE A 31 -18.64 -1.66 -1.74
CA PHE A 31 -17.68 -2.40 -2.56
C PHE A 31 -16.73 -1.47 -3.33
N SER A 32 -17.23 -0.33 -3.83
CA SER A 32 -16.40 0.67 -4.53
C SER A 32 -15.30 1.26 -3.63
N VAL A 33 -15.59 1.50 -2.35
CA VAL A 33 -14.61 2.01 -1.38
C VAL A 33 -13.63 0.91 -1.01
N THR A 34 -14.11 -0.32 -0.83
CA THR A 34 -13.26 -1.49 -0.54
C THR A 34 -12.22 -1.72 -1.65
N LEU A 35 -12.64 -1.64 -2.92
CA LEU A 35 -11.73 -1.79 -4.05
C LEU A 35 -10.65 -0.69 -4.07
N LEU A 36 -11.02 0.56 -3.80
CA LEU A 36 -10.07 1.68 -3.71
C LEU A 36 -9.06 1.49 -2.57
N ILE A 37 -9.49 0.91 -1.44
CA ILE A 37 -8.61 0.58 -0.32
C ILE A 37 -7.61 -0.51 -0.71
N GLU A 38 -8.05 -1.53 -1.46
CA GLU A 38 -7.15 -2.57 -1.96
C GLU A 38 -6.10 -2.01 -2.94
N ASP A 39 -6.52 -1.16 -3.88
CA ASP A 39 -5.61 -0.48 -4.81
C ASP A 39 -4.62 0.45 -4.06
N ALA A 40 -5.08 1.14 -3.03
CA ALA A 40 -4.23 1.97 -2.17
C ALA A 40 -3.21 1.12 -1.40
N ALA A 41 -3.62 -0.03 -0.89
CA ALA A 41 -2.75 -0.98 -0.19
C ALA A 41 -1.64 -1.52 -1.12
N GLN A 42 -2.01 -1.93 -2.34
CA GLN A 42 -1.03 -2.38 -3.34
C GLN A 42 -0.04 -1.26 -3.69
N THR A 43 -0.52 -0.03 -3.86
CA THR A 43 0.32 1.13 -4.15
C THR A 43 1.30 1.40 -2.99
N ALA A 44 0.86 1.26 -1.74
CA ALA A 44 1.70 1.40 -0.56
C ALA A 44 2.81 0.32 -0.51
N ASP A 45 2.50 -0.93 -0.87
CA ASP A 45 3.49 -2.01 -0.97
C ASP A 45 4.55 -1.71 -2.03
N PHE A 46 4.15 -1.18 -3.19
CA PHE A 46 5.11 -0.78 -4.22
C PHE A 46 6.02 0.37 -3.77
N LEU A 47 5.48 1.35 -3.02
CA LEU A 47 6.28 2.42 -2.43
C LEU A 47 7.26 1.89 -1.36
N GLU A 48 6.84 0.92 -0.53
CA GLU A 48 7.72 0.28 0.45
C GLU A 48 8.88 -0.44 -0.23
N ARG A 49 8.64 -1.09 -1.38
CA ARG A 49 9.68 -1.76 -2.19
C ARG A 49 10.62 -0.78 -2.90
N LEU A 50 10.13 0.38 -3.35
CA LEU A 50 10.96 1.37 -4.04
C LEU A 50 11.83 2.20 -3.10
N ARG A 51 11.44 2.37 -1.83
CA ARG A 51 12.20 3.16 -0.85
C ARG A 51 13.65 2.68 -0.64
N PRO A 52 13.92 1.37 -0.41
CA PRO A 52 15.29 0.86 -0.31
C PRO A 52 16.10 1.09 -1.59
N VAL A 53 15.48 0.93 -2.76
CA VAL A 53 16.12 1.19 -4.06
C VAL A 53 16.52 2.66 -4.17
N LEU A 54 15.67 3.60 -3.76
CA LEU A 54 16.00 5.03 -3.80
C LEU A 54 17.03 5.45 -2.74
N ASN A 55 17.05 4.80 -1.59
CA ASN A 55 17.98 5.08 -0.51
C ASN A 55 19.38 4.47 -0.72
N GLY A 56 19.59 3.77 -1.86
CA GLY A 56 20.88 3.17 -2.20
C GLY A 56 21.19 1.90 -1.41
N ASP A 57 20.17 1.17 -0.95
CA ASP A 57 20.36 -0.14 -0.33
C ASP A 57 20.95 -1.11 -1.37
N ARG A 58 22.17 -1.56 -1.10
CA ARG A 58 22.99 -2.36 -2.02
C ARG A 58 22.35 -3.71 -2.33
N ASP A 59 21.64 -4.29 -1.37
CA ASP A 59 20.95 -5.57 -1.54
C ASP A 59 19.71 -5.42 -2.42
N ALA A 60 19.07 -4.23 -2.43
CA ALA A 60 17.93 -3.92 -3.30
C ALA A 60 18.34 -3.67 -4.77
N TRP A 61 19.60 -3.28 -5.02
CA TRP A 61 20.11 -3.02 -6.38
C TRP A 61 20.67 -4.27 -7.07
N LEU A 62 21.04 -5.32 -6.31
CA LEU A 62 21.91 -6.40 -6.81
C LEU A 62 21.27 -7.80 -6.91
N ALA A 63 19.99 -7.98 -6.60
CA ALA A 63 19.42 -9.32 -6.45
C ALA A 63 18.50 -9.75 -7.61
N VAL A 64 19.07 -10.05 -8.78
CA VAL A 64 18.45 -10.96 -9.77
C VAL A 64 19.45 -12.05 -10.14
N LYS A 65 19.39 -13.19 -9.42
CA LYS A 65 20.13 -14.41 -9.79
C LYS A 65 19.25 -15.27 -10.71
N ILE A 66 19.47 -15.16 -12.01
CA ILE A 66 18.92 -16.10 -13.00
C ILE A 66 20.05 -17.06 -13.41
N GLY A 67 20.15 -18.19 -12.71
CA GLY A 67 21.12 -19.26 -13.06
C GLY A 67 22.59 -18.83 -12.97
N ALA A 68 23.42 -19.33 -13.91
CA ALA A 68 24.87 -19.17 -13.93
C ALA A 68 25.39 -17.91 -14.66
N LYS A 69 24.49 -17.03 -15.12
CA LYS A 69 24.85 -15.80 -15.83
C LYS A 69 24.38 -14.58 -15.03
N THR A 70 25.30 -13.69 -14.69
CA THR A 70 24.98 -12.39 -14.10
C THR A 70 24.27 -11.56 -15.15
N VAL A 71 23.01 -11.22 -14.93
CA VAL A 71 22.25 -10.29 -15.77
C VAL A 71 22.25 -8.95 -15.09
N GLU A 72 22.74 -7.91 -15.77
CA GLU A 72 22.61 -6.53 -15.31
C GLU A 72 21.16 -6.09 -15.51
N VAL A 73 20.46 -5.82 -14.41
CA VAL A 73 19.10 -5.29 -14.44
C VAL A 73 19.18 -3.79 -14.23
N VAL A 74 19.06 -3.04 -15.32
CA VAL A 74 18.97 -1.58 -15.27
C VAL A 74 17.55 -1.21 -14.86
N VAL A 75 17.37 -0.78 -13.62
CA VAL A 75 16.10 -0.18 -13.16
C VAL A 75 16.04 1.24 -13.69
N THR A 76 15.37 1.42 -14.83
CA THR A 76 15.24 2.73 -15.47
C THR A 76 14.25 3.60 -14.70
N ASN A 77 14.73 4.72 -14.17
CA ASN A 77 13.95 5.83 -13.61
C ASN A 77 13.05 5.51 -12.38
N PRO A 78 13.63 4.95 -11.29
CA PRO A 78 12.87 4.64 -10.07
C PRO A 78 12.32 5.89 -9.37
N LEU A 79 12.97 7.05 -9.52
CA LEU A 79 12.51 8.32 -8.94
C LEU A 79 11.20 8.81 -9.55
N ASN A 80 11.03 8.71 -10.87
CA ASN A 80 9.77 9.12 -11.49
C ASN A 80 8.64 8.15 -11.14
N GLN A 81 8.91 6.84 -11.10
CA GLN A 81 7.92 5.85 -10.66
C GLN A 81 7.48 6.10 -9.22
N TYR A 82 8.42 6.39 -8.31
CA TYR A 82 8.10 6.72 -6.92
C TYR A 82 7.22 7.96 -6.80
N ARG A 83 7.52 9.03 -7.56
CA ARG A 83 6.69 10.24 -7.59
C ARG A 83 5.29 9.95 -8.12
N GLN A 84 5.18 9.20 -9.21
CA GLN A 84 3.89 8.82 -9.80
C GLN A 84 3.03 8.00 -8.85
N LEU A 85 3.62 6.99 -8.19
CA LEU A 85 2.92 6.17 -7.20
C LEU A 85 2.53 6.97 -5.96
N SER A 86 3.37 7.91 -5.52
CA SER A 86 3.05 8.79 -4.38
C SER A 86 1.85 9.70 -4.68
N GLU A 87 1.83 10.30 -5.87
CA GLU A 87 0.69 11.11 -6.31
C GLU A 87 -0.57 10.27 -6.53
N HIS A 88 -0.42 9.05 -7.05
CA HIS A 88 -1.53 8.12 -7.19
C HIS A 88 -2.14 7.74 -5.84
N LEU A 89 -1.30 7.39 -4.85
CA LEU A 89 -1.74 7.08 -3.49
C LEU A 89 -2.47 8.27 -2.85
N ARG A 90 -1.93 9.48 -3.00
CA ARG A 90 -2.58 10.69 -2.50
C ARG A 90 -3.98 10.87 -3.08
N LYS A 91 -4.15 10.66 -4.39
CA LYS A 91 -5.45 10.75 -5.06
C LYS A 91 -6.42 9.69 -4.56
N LEU A 92 -5.98 8.43 -4.44
CA LEU A 92 -6.80 7.34 -3.91
C LEU A 92 -7.31 7.67 -2.50
N LEU A 93 -6.44 8.16 -1.61
CA LEU A 93 -6.83 8.56 -0.26
C LEU A 93 -7.88 9.67 -0.29
N VAL A 94 -7.69 10.72 -1.10
CA VAL A 94 -8.68 11.80 -1.23
C VAL A 94 -10.01 11.28 -1.74
N THR A 95 -10.01 10.38 -2.74
CA THR A 95 -11.23 9.78 -3.28
C THR A 95 -11.95 8.91 -2.25
N ILE A 96 -11.23 8.09 -1.47
CA ILE A 96 -11.81 7.26 -0.39
C ILE A 96 -12.51 8.16 0.64
N HIS A 97 -11.85 9.22 1.09
CA HIS A 97 -12.44 10.17 2.04
C HIS A 97 -13.65 10.91 1.45
N GLY A 98 -13.58 11.30 0.17
CA GLY A 98 -14.69 11.97 -0.53
C GLY A 98 -15.91 11.06 -0.73
N GLN A 99 -15.71 9.81 -1.12
CA GLN A 99 -16.80 8.83 -1.25
C GLN A 99 -17.45 8.57 0.10
N ARG A 100 -16.66 8.44 1.18
CA ARG A 100 -17.20 8.27 2.52
C ARG A 100 -18.01 9.47 3.02
N ALA A 101 -17.57 10.69 2.72
CA ALA A 101 -18.32 11.90 3.06
C ALA A 101 -19.62 12.05 2.25
N SER A 102 -19.70 11.37 1.10
CA SER A 102 -20.86 11.42 0.20
C SER A 102 -21.89 10.32 0.48
N ILE A 103 -21.59 9.37 1.38
CA ILE A 103 -22.57 8.40 1.90
C ILE A 103 -23.33 9.12 3.01
N PRO A 104 -24.62 9.43 2.83
CA PRO A 104 -25.43 10.00 3.91
C PRO A 104 -25.44 9.01 5.07
N GLY A 105 -25.06 9.45 6.27
CA GLY A 105 -25.35 8.69 7.48
C GLY A 105 -26.86 8.51 7.59
N ASP A 106 -27.28 7.35 8.08
CA ASP A 106 -28.67 7.04 8.38
C ASP A 106 -29.32 8.22 9.13
N PRO A 107 -30.44 8.81 8.66
CA PRO A 107 -31.08 9.90 9.35
C PRO A 107 -31.91 9.34 10.50
N ASP A 108 -31.25 8.97 11.60
CA ASP A 108 -31.95 8.72 12.87
C ASP A 108 -31.14 9.28 14.04
N ASP A 109 -31.37 10.56 14.33
CA ASP A 109 -31.60 11.00 15.70
C ASP A 109 -32.36 12.34 15.66
N GLY A 110 -33.46 12.36 16.41
CA GLY A 110 -34.59 13.25 16.20
C GLY A 110 -34.38 14.70 16.60
N ASP A 111 -34.98 15.58 15.80
CA ASP A 111 -35.44 16.88 16.25
C ASP A 111 -36.72 17.19 15.46
N ASP A 112 -37.86 16.78 16.01
CA ASP A 112 -39.17 17.33 15.65
C ASP A 112 -39.52 18.43 16.66
N PRO A 113 -39.24 19.71 16.36
CA PRO A 113 -39.55 20.81 17.25
C PRO A 113 -41.00 21.33 17.10
N THR A 114 -41.97 20.55 16.58
CA THR A 114 -43.34 21.06 16.32
C THR A 114 -44.49 20.38 17.06
N ALA A 115 -44.22 19.54 18.06
CA ALA A 115 -45.27 19.02 18.95
C ALA A 115 -45.55 19.95 20.16
N VAL A 116 -46.13 21.14 19.94
CA VAL A 116 -46.98 21.87 20.92
C VAL A 116 -48.04 22.71 20.21
#